data_AF-A0A067M1I0-F1
#
_entry.id   AF-A0A067M1I0-F1
#
_cell.length_a   1.000
_cell.length_b   1.000
_cell.length_c   1.000
_cell.angle_alpha   90.00
_cell.angle_beta   90.00
_cell.angle_gamma   90.00
#
_symmetry.space_group_name_H-M   'P 1'
#
loop_
_entity.id
_entity.type
_entity.pdbx_description
1 polymer ?
#
loop_
_entity_poly.entity_id
_entity_poly.type
_entity_poly.pdbx_seq_one_letter_code
_entity_poly.pdbx_strand_id
1 'polypeptide(L)' 'FNPNRVEKILKQIDIGPDLTQEQRAEVMELVAEFADIFTTSLKEVLPIDFIKHKLTIDPTVKLPTR' A
#
# COMPACT_ATOMS: atom_id res chain seq x y z
N PHE A 1 -18.51 0.26 -3.27
CA PHE A 1 -17.90 -1.03 -2.87
C PHE A 1 -17.81 -1.95 -4.09
N ASN A 2 -16.61 -2.38 -4.51
CA ASN A 2 -16.41 -3.29 -5.64
C ASN A 2 -15.66 -4.55 -5.15
N PRO A 3 -16.33 -5.71 -5.02
CA PRO A 3 -15.74 -6.92 -4.41
C PRO A 3 -14.52 -7.43 -5.19
N ASN A 4 -14.52 -7.31 -6.52
CA ASN A 4 -13.37 -7.71 -7.34
C ASN A 4 -12.13 -6.85 -7.06
N ARG A 5 -12.32 -5.56 -6.70
CA ARG A 5 -11.23 -4.66 -6.33
C ARG A 5 -10.65 -5.05 -4.97
N VAL A 6 -11.52 -5.34 -4.00
CA VAL A 6 -11.13 -5.78 -2.66
C VAL A 6 -10.30 -7.06 -2.74
N GLU A 7 -10.77 -8.08 -3.47
CA GLU A 7 -10.01 -9.32 -3.66
C GLU A 7 -8.63 -9.07 -4.28
N LYS A 8 -8.55 -8.19 -5.27
CA LYS A 8 -7.28 -7.88 -5.95
C LYS A 8 -6.27 -7.23 -5.00
N ILE A 9 -6.74 -6.33 -4.12
CA ILE A 9 -5.90 -5.68 -3.10
C ILE A 9 -5.43 -6.72 -2.08
N LEU A 10 -6.33 -7.55 -1.55
CA LEU A 10 -5.97 -8.59 -0.58
C LEU A 10 -4.95 -9.59 -1.15
N LYS A 11 -5.02 -9.91 -2.45
CA LYS A 11 -4.04 -10.76 -3.14
C LYS A 11 -2.65 -10.12 -3.30
N GLN A 12 -2.54 -8.79 -3.20
CA GLN A 12 -1.28 -8.06 -3.34
C GLN A 12 -0.60 -7.75 -2.01
N ILE A 13 -1.25 -8.06 -0.89
CA ILE A 13 -0.74 -7.76 0.44
C ILE A 13 -0.12 -9.02 1.04
N ASP A 14 1.15 -8.91 1.41
CA ASP A 14 1.83 -9.90 2.24
C ASP A 14 1.74 -9.50 3.71
N ILE A 15 1.20 -10.40 4.54
CA ILE A 15 1.15 -10.24 5.99
C ILE A 15 2.25 -11.12 6.59
N GLY A 16 3.11 -10.51 7.41
CA GLY A 16 4.22 -11.20 8.07
C GLY A 16 3.76 -12.32 9.02
N PRO A 17 4.67 -13.25 9.38
CA PRO A 17 4.35 -14.41 10.21
C PRO A 17 4.11 -14.09 11.70
N ASP A 18 4.36 -12.85 12.12
CA ASP A 18 4.36 -12.45 13.54
C ASP A 18 2.96 -12.22 14.13
N LEU A 19 1.90 -12.54 13.37
CA LEU A 19 0.50 -12.38 13.78
C LEU A 19 -0.15 -13.74 14.07
N THR A 20 -0.97 -13.78 15.13
CA THR A 20 -1.87 -14.91 15.34
C THR A 20 -2.93 -14.97 14.24
N GLN A 21 -3.67 -16.07 14.17
CA GLN A 21 -4.73 -16.24 13.18
C GLN A 21 -5.83 -15.19 13.33
N GLU A 22 -6.16 -14.82 14.58
CA GLU A 22 -7.17 -13.81 14.91
C GLU A 22 -6.71 -12.42 14.48
N GLN A 23 -5.47 -12.05 14.82
CA GLN A 23 -4.89 -10.77 14.40
C GLN A 23 -4.79 -10.66 12.88
N ARG A 24 -4.43 -11.76 12.22
CA ARG A 24 -4.39 -11.81 10.76
C ARG A 24 -5.78 -11.61 10.15
N ALA A 25 -6.82 -12.17 10.76
CA ALA A 25 -8.20 -11.95 10.31
C ALA A 25 -8.62 -10.49 10.48
N GLU A 26 -8.32 -9.88 11.63
CA GLU A 26 -8.59 -8.46 11.91
C GLU A 26 -7.90 -7.54 10.90
N VAL A 27 -6.63 -7.80 10.57
CA VAL A 27 -5.90 -7.05 9.54
C VAL A 27 -6.57 -7.19 8.17
N MET A 28 -6.98 -8.40 7.78
CA MET A 28 -7.65 -8.62 6.50
C MET A 28 -9.00 -7.90 6.42
N GLU A 29 -9.75 -7.85 7.51
CA GLU A 29 -11.02 -7.13 7.61
C GLU A 29 -10.80 -5.61 7.49
N LEU A 30 -9.80 -5.08 8.20
CA LEU A 30 -9.43 -3.66 8.12
C LEU A 30 -9.03 -3.25 6.71
N VAL A 31 -8.20 -4.06 6.04
CA VAL A 31 -7.81 -3.80 4.64
C VAL A 31 -9.03 -3.83 3.71
N ALA A 32 -9.98 -4.74 3.94
CA ALA A 32 -11.20 -4.83 3.13
C ALA A 32 -12.13 -3.62 3.34
N GLU A 33 -12.25 -3.13 4.57
CA GLU A 33 -13.01 -1.93 4.92
C GLU A 33 -12.46 -0.69 4.19
N PHE A 34 -11.13 -0.54 4.16
CA PHE A 34 -10.44 0.61 3.59
C PHE A 34 -9.85 0.35 2.18
N ALA A 35 -10.41 -0.61 1.44
CA ALA A 35 -9.95 -1.02 0.12
C ALA A 35 -10.08 0.07 -0.96
N ASP A 36 -10.70 1.20 -0.67
CA ASP A 36 -10.77 2.38 -1.51
C ASP A 36 -9.60 3.35 -1.34
N ILE A 37 -8.90 3.30 -0.20
CA ILE A 37 -7.67 4.06 0.03
C ILE A 37 -6.49 3.48 -0.76
N PHE A 38 -6.48 2.16 -0.96
CA PHE A 38 -5.42 1.48 -1.69
C PHE A 38 -5.55 1.71 -3.20
N THR A 39 -4.57 2.41 -3.77
CA THR A 39 -4.45 2.57 -5.21
C THR A 39 -3.79 1.32 -5.80
N THR A 40 -4.53 0.55 -6.60
CA THR A 40 -3.98 -0.64 -7.28
C THR A 40 -2.97 -0.28 -8.38
N SER A 41 -2.85 1.00 -8.76
CA SER A 41 -1.89 1.47 -9.75
C SER A 41 -1.44 2.91 -9.49
N LEU A 42 -0.13 3.15 -9.52
CA LEU A 42 0.43 4.51 -9.51
C LEU A 42 -0.08 5.39 -10.68
N LYS A 43 -0.67 4.79 -11.73
CA LYS A 43 -1.29 5.54 -12.83
C LYS A 43 -2.51 6.37 -12.40
N GLU A 44 -3.14 6.02 -11.28
CA GLU A 44 -4.26 6.75 -10.69
C GLU A 44 -3.77 7.89 -9.77
N VAL A 45 -2.45 7.95 -9.50
CA VAL A 45 -1.82 9.03 -8.72
C VAL A 45 -1.35 10.12 -9.68
N LEU A 46 -2.01 11.26 -9.65
CA LEU A 46 -1.54 12.44 -10.37
C LEU A 46 -0.38 13.08 -9.60
N PRO A 47 0.80 13.25 -10.21
CA PRO A 47 1.91 13.93 -9.56
C PRO A 47 1.53 15.39 -9.32
N ILE A 48 1.72 15.86 -8.10
CA ILE A 48 1.62 17.28 -7.78
C ILE A 48 2.94 17.93 -8.19
N ASP A 49 2.95 18.63 -9.32
CA ASP A 49 4.14 19.25 -9.90
C ASP A 49 4.58 20.56 -9.21
N PHE A 50 3.69 21.15 -8.41
CA PHE A 50 3.94 22.38 -7.66
C PHE A 50 4.42 22.16 -6.21
N ILE A 51 4.43 20.93 -5.70
CA ILE A 51 4.92 20.60 -4.35
C ILE A 51 6.22 19.82 -4.45
N LYS A 52 7.29 20.35 -3.84
CA LYS A 52 8.55 19.64 -3.66
C LYS A 52 8.69 19.22 -2.20
N HIS A 53 8.64 17.93 -1.93
CA HIS A 53 8.98 17.37 -0.62
C HIS A 53 10.48 17.04 -0.57
N LYS A 54 11.19 17.55 0.43
CA LYS A 54 12.60 17.22 0.65
C LYS A 54 12.68 16.01 1.58
N LEU A 55 13.10 14.87 1.03
CA LEU A 55 13.42 13.69 1.84
C LEU A 55 14.85 13.83 2.38
N THR A 56 15.03 13.66 3.68
CA THR A 56 16.35 13.51 4.30
C THR A 56 16.77 12.06 4.16
N ILE A 57 17.49 11.76 3.08
CA ILE A 57 17.98 10.40 2.77
C ILE A 57 19.47 10.36 3.08
N ASP A 58 19.93 9.27 3.67
CA ASP A 58 21.35 8.99 3.82
C ASP A 58 22.01 8.92 2.43
N PRO A 59 23.05 9.75 2.16
CA PRO A 59 23.70 9.82 0.85
C PRO A 59 24.39 8.51 0.43
N THR A 60 24.60 7.57 1.36
CA THR A 60 25.22 6.26 1.08
C THR A 60 24.22 5.22 0.56
N VAL A 61 22.91 5.49 0.66
CA VAL A 61 21.87 4.55 0.23
C VAL A 61 21.71 4.61 -1.29
N LYS A 62 21.86 3.45 -1.95
CA LYS A 62 21.53 3.30 -3.38
C LYS A 62 20.03 3.37 -3.56
N LEU A 63 19.55 4.48 -4.13
CA LEU A 63 18.15 4.62 -4.49
C LEU A 63 17.82 3.82 -5.76
N PRO A 64 16.60 3.28 -5.88
CA PRO A 64 16.11 2.71 -7.13
C PRO A 64 16.21 3.76 -8.23
N THR A 65 16.96 3.46 -9.28
CA THR A 65 16.96 4.24 -10.52
C THR A 65 15.94 3.62 -11.47
N ARG A 66 15.21 4.48 -12.20
CA ARG A 66 14.20 4.07 -13.17
C ARG A 66 14.79 3.23 -14.30
#